data_AF-A0ABD0PPU4-F1
#
_entry.id   AF-A0ABD0PPU4-F1
#
_cell.length_a   1.000
_cell.length_b   1.000
_cell.length_c   1.000
_cell.angle_alpha   90.00
_cell.angle_beta   90.00
_cell.angle_gamma   90.00
#
_symmetry.space_group_name_H-M   'P 1'
#
loop_
_entity.id
_entity.type
_entity.pdbx_description
1 polymer ?
#
loop_
_entity_poly.entity_id
_entity_poly.type
_entity_poly.pdbx_seq_one_letter_code
_entity_poly.pdbx_strand_id
1 'polypeptide(L)' 'RSKIALFDKMWTYMKSAEPSVFVKTTAEGVMRYAYLLESTMNEYIEQRKPCDTMKVGGNLDSKGYGIATPKGSSL' A
#
# COMPACT_ATOMS: atom_id res chain seq x y z
N ARG A 1 3.87 -17.21 -0.46
CA ARG A 1 5.27 -16.78 -0.68
C ARG A 1 5.36 -16.22 -2.09
N SER A 2 5.92 -15.03 -2.29
CA SER A 2 6.04 -14.43 -3.63
C SER A 2 6.99 -15.28 -4.49
N LYS A 3 6.70 -15.41 -5.78
CA LYS A 3 7.62 -16.04 -6.75
C LYS A 3 8.74 -15.08 -7.21
N ILE A 4 8.66 -13.81 -6.84
CA ILE A 4 9.63 -12.77 -7.16
C ILE A 4 10.59 -12.61 -5.99
N ALA A 5 11.87 -12.90 -6.21
CA ALA A 5 12.91 -12.92 -5.17
C ALA A 5 13.03 -11.58 -4.40
N LEU A 6 12.88 -10.46 -5.09
CA LEU A 6 12.90 -9.13 -4.48
C LEU A 6 11.78 -8.97 -3.43
N PHE A 7 10.55 -9.36 -3.76
CA PHE A 7 9.42 -9.27 -2.83
C PHE A 7 9.54 -10.24 -1.65
N ASP A 8 10.15 -11.42 -1.85
CA ASP A 8 10.44 -12.35 -0.75
C ASP A 8 11.44 -11.73 0.25
N LYS A 9 12.47 -11.03 -0.27
CA LYS A 9 13.43 -10.30 0.56
C LYS A 9 12.78 -9.14 1.33
N MET A 10 11.96 -8.33 0.66
CA MET A 10 11.21 -7.24 1.30
C MET A 10 10.29 -7.76 2.40
N TRP A 11 9.56 -8.83 2.14
CA TRP A 11 8.68 -9.47 3.12
C TRP A 11 9.45 -10.01 4.34
N THR A 12 10.59 -10.64 4.10
CA THR A 12 11.44 -11.17 5.18
C THR A 12 11.88 -10.04 6.12
N TYR A 13 12.33 -8.91 5.57
CA TYR A 13 12.68 -7.73 6.37
C TYR A 13 11.48 -7.19 7.15
N MET A 14 10.33 -6.99 6.50
CA MET A 14 9.14 -6.45 7.17
C MET A 14 8.66 -7.34 8.32
N LYS A 15 8.79 -8.67 8.18
CA LYS A 15 8.38 -9.64 9.20
C LYS A 15 9.31 -9.65 10.42
N SER A 16 10.62 -9.44 10.23
CA SER A 16 11.62 -9.50 11.31
C SER A 16 12.02 -8.14 11.87
N ALA A 17 11.44 -7.05 11.37
CA ALA A 17 11.80 -5.70 11.81
C ALA A 17 11.27 -5.42 13.23
N GLU A 18 12.17 -5.01 14.12
CA GLU A 18 11.84 -4.52 15.46
C GLU A 18 12.39 -3.09 15.63
N PRO A 19 11.53 -2.09 15.92
CA PRO A 19 10.08 -2.18 16.16
C PRO A 19 9.25 -2.41 14.88
N SER A 20 7.99 -2.84 15.03
CA SER A 20 7.09 -3.16 13.91
C SER A 20 6.99 -2.02 12.89
N VAL A 21 7.22 -2.37 11.62
CA VAL A 21 7.05 -1.46 10.48
C VAL A 21 5.59 -1.35 10.04
N PHE A 22 4.73 -2.30 10.44
CA PHE A 22 3.29 -2.28 10.14
C PHE A 22 2.57 -1.25 11.02
N VAL A 23 1.69 -0.47 10.41
CA VAL A 23 0.85 0.56 11.03
C VAL A 23 -0.63 0.16 10.95
N LYS A 24 -1.48 0.74 11.80
CA LYS A 24 -2.91 0.40 11.83
C LYS A 24 -3.72 1.23 10.86
N THR A 25 -3.31 2.46 10.60
CA THR A 25 -4.04 3.40 9.76
C THR A 25 -3.16 4.01 8.67
N THR A 26 -3.78 4.42 7.56
CA THR A 26 -3.06 5.10 6.48
C THR A 26 -2.45 6.42 6.95
N ALA A 27 -3.12 7.18 7.82
CA ALA A 27 -2.61 8.44 8.35
C ALA A 27 -1.31 8.26 9.15
N GLU A 28 -1.20 7.20 9.95
CA GLU A 28 0.05 6.83 10.64
C GLU A 28 1.16 6.47 9.65
N GLY A 29 0.80 5.78 8.55
CA GLY A 29 1.75 5.37 7.52
C GLY A 29 2.32 6.53 6.71
N VAL A 30 1.50 7.53 6.40
CA VAL A 30 1.91 8.71 5.60
C VAL A 30 3.00 9.54 6.30
N MET A 31 3.01 9.57 7.63
CA MET A 31 4.06 10.26 8.39
C MET A 31 5.40 9.51 8.42
N ARG A 32 5.49 8.30 7.84
CA ARG A 32 6.72 7.50 7.79
C ARG A 32 7.42 7.62 6.43
N TYR A 33 8.75 7.53 6.45
CA TYR A 33 9.63 7.84 5.32
C TYR A 33 9.33 7.10 4.01
N ALA A 34 9.03 5.80 4.09
CA ALA A 34 8.66 4.98 2.93
C ALA A 34 7.46 4.12 3.31
N TYR A 35 6.35 4.32 2.59
CA TYR A 35 5.09 3.64 2.86
C TYR A 35 4.49 3.11 1.56
N LEU A 36 4.13 1.82 1.57
CA LEU A 36 3.49 1.17 0.42
C LEU A 36 1.97 1.29 0.58
N LEU A 37 1.33 1.97 -0.37
CA LEU A 37 -0.11 2.16 -0.43
C LEU A 37 -0.61 2.10 -1.88
N GLU A 38 -1.93 2.01 -2.07
CA GLU A 38 -2.56 1.93 -3.39
C GLU A 38 -2.32 3.21 -4.21
N SER A 39 -2.16 3.09 -5.53
CA SER A 39 -1.77 4.23 -6.39
C SER A 39 -2.78 5.38 -6.36
N THR A 40 -4.07 5.06 -6.34
CA THR A 40 -5.18 6.03 -6.25
C THR A 40 -5.09 6.88 -4.98
N MET A 41 -4.77 6.26 -3.85
CA MET A 41 -4.61 6.97 -2.59
C MET A 41 -3.30 7.77 -2.56
N ASN A 42 -2.25 7.31 -3.24
CA ASN A 42 -0.99 8.04 -3.35
C ASN A 42 -1.17 9.34 -4.13
N GLU A 43 -1.74 9.27 -5.34
CA GLU A 43 -2.07 10.43 -6.16
C GLU A 43 -2.99 11.42 -5.41
N TYR A 44 -3.92 10.90 -4.62
CA TYR A 44 -4.79 11.73 -3.78
C TYR A 44 -4.05 12.47 -2.67
N ILE A 45 -3.16 11.80 -1.94
CA ILE A 45 -2.40 12.42 -0.83
C ILE A 45 -1.37 13.41 -1.39
N GLU A 46 -0.73 13.10 -2.52
CA GLU A 46 0.22 14.00 -3.20
C GLU A 46 -0.41 15.36 -3.57
N GLN A 47 -1.69 15.35 -3.94
CA GLN A 47 -2.44 16.58 -4.26
C GLN A 47 -2.93 17.35 -3.02
N ARG A 48 -2.76 16.80 -1.81
CA ARG A 48 -3.18 17.46 -0.56
C ARG A 48 -2.07 18.38 -0.06
N LYS A 49 -2.45 19.55 0.46
CA LYS A 49 -1.52 20.41 1.21
C LYS A 49 -0.96 19.61 2.42
N PRO A 50 0.35 19.71 2.72
CA PRO A 50 1.34 20.65 2.17
C PRO A 50 2.12 20.15 0.94
N CYS A 51 1.65 19.14 0.21
CA CYS A 51 2.33 18.53 -0.94
C CYS A 51 3.71 17.95 -0.58
N ASP A 52 3.79 17.33 0.60
CA ASP A 52 5.01 16.77 1.19
C ASP A 52 5.23 15.28 0.85
N THR A 53 4.34 14.68 0.06
CA THR A 53 4.46 13.30 -0.42
C THR A 53 4.66 13.24 -1.92
N MET A 54 5.33 12.21 -2.43
CA MET A 54 5.49 11.97 -3.86
C MET A 54 5.41 10.47 -4.21
N LYS A 55 4.86 10.14 -5.37
CA LYS A 55 4.93 8.78 -5.91
C LYS A 55 6.30 8.52 -6.56
N VAL A 56 6.94 7.41 -6.18
CA VAL A 56 8.22 6.98 -6.76
C VAL A 56 8.01 5.68 -7.54
N GLY A 57 8.37 5.69 -8.82
CA GLY A 57 8.33 4.51 -9.70
C GLY A 57 6.94 4.09 -10.18
N GLY A 58 6.90 2.91 -10.82
CA GLY A 58 5.68 2.27 -11.32
C GLY A 58 4.94 1.48 -10.24
N ASN A 59 3.72 1.04 -10.55
CA ASN A 59 2.95 0.19 -9.65
C ASN A 59 3.55 -1.22 -9.59
N LEU A 60 3.41 -1.88 -8.44
CA LEU A 60 3.91 -3.25 -8.25
C LEU A 60 3.01 -4.31 -8.89
N ASP A 61 1.74 -3.96 -9.12
CA ASP A 61 0.71 -4.82 -9.69
C ASP A 61 -0.34 -4.00 -10.45
N SER A 62 -1.35 -4.70 -10.99
CA SER A 62 -2.52 -4.12 -11.62
C SER A 62 -3.76 -4.66 -10.91
N LYS A 63 -4.40 -3.81 -10.12
CA LYS A 63 -5.60 -4.10 -9.32
C LYS A 63 -6.70 -3.09 -9.65
N GLY A 64 -7.95 -3.45 -9.36
CA GLY A 64 -9.11 -2.58 -9.55
C GLY A 64 -10.13 -2.74 -8.44
N TYR A 65 -10.91 -1.69 -8.18
CA TYR A 65 -12.02 -1.73 -7.25
C TYR A 65 -13.26 -2.32 -7.90
N GLY A 66 -14.04 -3.09 -7.14
CA GLY A 66 -15.31 -3.66 -7.56
C GLY A 66 -16.35 -3.59 -6.45
N ILE A 67 -17.62 -3.58 -6.83
CA ILE A 67 -18.73 -3.66 -5.88
C ILE A 67 -18.92 -5.12 -5.49
N ALA A 68 -18.67 -5.46 -4.23
CA ALA A 68 -18.85 -6.80 -3.73
C ALA A 68 -20.32 -7.03 -3.31
N THR A 69 -21.03 -7.92 -4.00
CA THR A 69 -22.33 -8.44 -3.57
C THR A 69 -22.19 -9.85 -2.99
N PRO A 70 -23.09 -10.27 -2.08
CA PRO A 70 -23.10 -11.65 -1.59
C PRO A 70 -23.23 -12.66 -2.74
N LYS A 71 -22.55 -13.79 -2.63
CA LYS A 71 -22.67 -14.87 -3.63
C LYS A 71 -24.12 -15.34 -3.71
N GLY A 72 -24.72 -15.26 -4.91
CA GLY A 72 -26.13 -15.62 -5.13
C GLY A 72 -27.13 -14.52 -4.77
N SER A 73 -26.67 -13.28 -4.55
CA SER A 73 -27.55 -12.13 -4.41
C SER A 73 -28.38 -11.91 -5.67
N SER A 74 -29.63 -11.48 -5.50
CA SER A 74 -30.56 -11.07 -6.57
C SER A 74 -30.41 -9.59 -6.95
N LEU A 75 -29.42 -8.90 -6.36
CA LEU A 75 -29.02 -7.54 -6.74
C LEU A 75 -28.40 -7.52 -8.15
#